data_AF-A0A533IDK1-F1
#
_entry.id   AF-A0A533IDK1-F1
#
_cell.length_a   1.000
_cell.length_b   1.000
_cell.length_c   1.000
_cell.angle_alpha   90.00
_cell.angle_beta   90.00
_cell.angle_gamma   90.00
#
_symmetry.space_group_name_H-M   'P 1'
#
loop_
_entity.id
_entity.type
_entity.pdbx_description
1 polymer ?
#
loop_
_entity_poly.entity_id
_entity_poly.type
_entity_poly.pdbx_seq_one_letter_code
_entity_poly.pdbx_strand_id
1 'polypeptide(L)'
;MPTLTRKLAALCLSLSLALPITAPTIAYADPARGPETVTQARYGGADSLACLTEALYFEARGESRSGQRAVAEVILNRVDSGAFPNSVCGVVHQRGQFSYKKGRRMSNAASAARARQLAAEALAGAPRQLTAGATYFHTTSVRPSWSKRFTRTTRIGSHIFYRQGRRVASN
;
A
#
# COMPACT_ATOMS: atom_id res chain seq x y z
N MET A 1 -78.10 19.26 -53.94
CA MET A 1 -77.91 17.82 -53.66
C MET A 1 -77.34 17.19 -54.93
N PRO A 2 -76.29 16.33 -54.94
CA PRO A 2 -75.74 15.47 -53.89
C PRO A 2 -74.18 15.37 -53.83
N THR A 3 -73.67 14.49 -52.94
CA THR A 3 -72.38 13.73 -52.91
C THR A 3 -71.05 14.51 -52.93
N LEU A 4 -70.27 14.62 -51.84
CA LEU A 4 -69.48 13.61 -51.11
C LEU A 4 -68.58 12.74 -52.00
N THR A 5 -67.29 13.06 -52.09
CA THR A 5 -66.16 12.11 -52.01
C THR A 5 -64.83 12.85 -52.09
N ARG A 6 -64.09 12.94 -50.97
CA ARG A 6 -62.61 13.01 -50.98
C ARG A 6 -62.07 12.32 -49.72
N LYS A 7 -61.70 11.05 -49.87
CA LYS A 7 -60.60 10.46 -49.09
C LYS A 7 -59.32 10.82 -49.82
N LEU A 8 -58.34 11.35 -49.11
CA LEU A 8 -56.91 11.10 -49.35
C LEU A 8 -56.16 11.49 -48.08
N ALA A 9 -55.82 10.47 -47.30
CA ALA A 9 -54.85 10.53 -46.23
C ALA A 9 -53.51 10.07 -46.82
N ALA A 10 -52.45 10.85 -46.59
CA ALA A 10 -51.07 10.39 -46.48
C ALA A 10 -50.18 11.61 -46.12
N LEU A 11 -50.20 12.01 -44.85
CA LEU A 11 -49.19 12.93 -44.33
C LEU A 11 -47.96 12.09 -43.97
N CYS A 12 -46.91 12.21 -44.77
CA CYS A 12 -45.62 11.56 -44.54
C CYS A 12 -44.89 12.29 -43.39
N LEU A 13 -44.97 11.78 -42.16
CA LEU A 13 -44.11 12.23 -41.06
C LEU A 13 -42.75 11.55 -41.18
N SER A 14 -41.77 12.20 -41.82
CA SER A 14 -40.36 11.83 -41.68
C SER A 14 -39.84 12.36 -40.33
N LEU A 15 -39.97 11.54 -39.29
CA LEU A 15 -39.34 11.80 -37.99
C LEU A 15 -37.84 11.48 -38.10
N SER A 16 -37.05 12.47 -38.49
CA SER A 16 -35.59 12.37 -38.46
C SER A 16 -35.10 12.32 -37.01
N LEU A 17 -34.84 11.13 -36.48
CA LEU A 17 -34.14 10.98 -35.20
C LEU A 17 -32.66 11.38 -35.39
N ALA A 18 -32.31 12.60 -34.98
CA ALA A 18 -30.94 12.96 -34.73
C ALA A 18 -30.49 12.33 -33.39
N LEU A 19 -29.71 11.25 -33.47
CA LEU A 19 -29.05 10.69 -32.29
C LEU A 19 -27.93 11.65 -31.84
N PRO A 20 -27.88 12.06 -30.55
CA PRO A 20 -26.79 12.89 -30.07
C PRO A 20 -25.49 12.07 -30.07
N ILE A 21 -24.55 12.45 -30.93
CA ILE A 21 -23.18 11.92 -30.95
C ILE A 21 -22.50 12.36 -29.65
N THR A 22 -22.53 11.51 -28.64
CA THR A 22 -21.75 11.70 -27.42
C THR A 22 -20.32 11.25 -27.72
N ALA A 23 -19.41 12.20 -27.90
CA ALA A 23 -18.00 11.88 -28.04
C ALA A 23 -17.49 11.21 -26.75
N PRO A 24 -16.68 10.15 -26.83
CA PRO A 24 -16.09 9.54 -25.65
C PRO A 24 -15.11 10.53 -25.01
N THR A 25 -15.38 10.93 -23.77
CA THR A 25 -14.40 11.66 -22.94
C THR A 25 -13.28 10.70 -22.56
N ILE A 26 -12.20 10.70 -23.34
CA ILE A 26 -10.93 10.12 -22.88
C ILE A 26 -10.44 11.01 -21.73
N ALA A 27 -10.51 10.50 -20.50
CA ALA A 27 -9.94 11.18 -19.33
C ALA A 27 -8.42 11.24 -19.48
N TYR A 28 -7.88 12.42 -19.81
CA TYR A 28 -6.45 12.67 -19.73
C TYR A 28 -6.05 12.70 -18.25
N ALA A 29 -5.10 11.84 -17.86
CA ALA A 29 -4.53 11.86 -16.52
C ALA A 29 -3.88 13.23 -16.27
N ASP A 30 -4.30 13.90 -15.19
CA ASP A 30 -3.79 15.21 -14.79
C ASP A 30 -2.31 15.11 -14.37
N PRO A 31 -1.37 15.76 -15.09
CA PRO A 31 0.05 15.74 -14.76
C PRO A 31 0.38 16.48 -13.45
N ALA A 32 -0.57 17.21 -12.85
CA ALA A 32 -0.39 17.90 -11.58
C ALA A 32 -0.58 17.01 -10.33
N ARG A 33 -1.01 15.75 -10.48
CA ARG A 33 -0.94 14.76 -9.38
C ARG A 33 0.51 14.38 -9.12
N GLY A 34 1.16 15.15 -8.26
CA GLY A 34 2.52 14.87 -7.80
C GLY A 34 2.65 13.51 -7.09
N PRO A 35 3.89 13.06 -6.83
CA PRO A 35 4.18 11.77 -6.20
C PRO A 35 3.47 11.56 -4.85
N GLU A 36 3.08 12.64 -4.18
CA GLU A 36 2.35 12.63 -2.91
C GLU A 36 0.97 11.97 -3.03
N THR A 37 0.20 12.29 -4.07
CA THR A 37 -1.13 11.67 -4.29
C THR A 37 -1.04 10.20 -4.69
N VAL A 38 0.00 9.80 -5.41
CA VAL A 38 0.26 8.39 -5.78
C VAL A 38 0.67 7.57 -4.57
N THR A 39 1.46 8.15 -3.66
CA THR A 39 1.94 7.48 -2.46
C THR A 39 0.83 7.25 -1.44
N GLN A 40 -0.05 8.24 -1.24
CA GLN A 40 -1.24 8.10 -0.40
C GLN A 40 -2.23 7.04 -0.93
N ALA A 41 -2.41 6.94 -2.25
CA ALA A 41 -3.23 5.90 -2.85
C ALA A 41 -2.62 4.49 -2.75
N ARG A 42 -1.28 4.36 -2.86
CA ARG A 42 -0.58 3.06 -2.82
C ARG A 42 -0.56 2.41 -1.45
N TYR A 43 -0.37 3.20 -0.39
CA TYR A 43 -0.46 2.69 0.98
C TYR A 43 -1.88 2.81 1.53
N GLY A 44 -2.87 2.96 0.64
CA GLY A 44 -4.22 3.50 0.84
C GLY A 44 -5.10 2.80 1.86
N GLY A 45 -4.99 3.26 3.11
CA GLY A 45 -6.03 3.12 4.11
C GLY A 45 -5.98 4.34 5.02
N ALA A 46 -7.15 4.85 5.43
CA ALA A 46 -7.23 5.91 6.45
C ALA A 46 -6.41 5.56 7.71
N ASP A 47 -6.26 4.26 7.97
CA ASP A 47 -5.58 3.71 9.13
C ASP A 47 -4.11 3.33 8.91
N SER A 48 -3.53 3.54 7.72
CA SER A 48 -2.15 3.13 7.44
C SER A 48 -1.13 3.79 8.36
N LEU A 49 -1.36 5.05 8.74
CA LEU A 49 -0.54 5.72 9.74
C LEU A 49 -0.66 5.03 11.10
N ALA A 50 -1.87 4.64 11.52
CA ALA A 50 -2.09 3.96 12.80
C ALA A 50 -1.43 2.57 12.81
N CYS A 51 -1.64 1.76 11.77
CA CYS A 51 -1.06 0.42 11.64
C CYS A 51 0.48 0.48 11.59
N LEU A 52 1.07 1.39 10.81
CA LEU A 52 2.52 1.51 10.75
C LEU A 52 3.10 2.03 12.07
N THR A 53 2.42 3.00 12.72
CA THR A 53 2.81 3.48 14.06
C THR A 53 2.84 2.33 15.07
N GLU A 54 1.78 1.52 15.08
CA GLU A 54 1.65 0.37 15.97
C GLU A 54 2.80 -0.62 15.78
N ALA A 55 3.09 -0.97 14.51
CA ALA A 55 4.19 -1.87 14.17
C ALA A 55 5.54 -1.32 14.63
N LEU A 56 5.85 -0.05 14.32
CA LEU A 56 7.11 0.56 14.73
C LEU A 56 7.25 0.65 16.24
N TYR A 57 6.16 0.93 16.95
CA TYR A 57 6.16 1.00 18.40
C TYR A 57 6.50 -0.36 19.02
N PHE A 58 5.80 -1.42 18.62
CA PHE A 58 5.96 -2.70 19.28
C PHE A 58 7.20 -3.48 18.82
N GLU A 59 7.66 -3.28 17.59
CA GLU A 59 8.84 -3.97 17.06
C GLU A 59 10.14 -3.20 17.32
N ALA A 60 10.10 -1.86 17.37
CA ALA A 60 11.32 -1.07 17.27
C ALA A 60 11.37 0.18 18.17
N ARG A 61 10.46 0.36 19.14
CA ARG A 61 10.50 1.56 20.03
C ARG A 61 11.84 1.75 20.77
N GLY A 62 12.54 0.66 21.07
CA GLY A 62 13.85 0.67 21.73
C GLY A 62 15.03 0.86 20.79
N GLU A 63 14.79 0.85 19.48
CA GLU A 63 15.82 1.04 18.45
C GLU A 63 16.04 2.53 18.15
N SER A 64 17.18 2.83 17.53
CA SER A 64 17.46 4.15 16.97
C SER A 64 16.42 4.54 15.90
N ARG A 65 16.40 5.83 15.52
CA ARG A 65 15.54 6.29 14.41
C ARG A 65 15.83 5.52 13.11
N SER A 66 17.09 5.16 12.84
CA SER A 66 17.44 4.33 11.68
C SER A 66 16.90 2.90 11.79
N GLY A 67 16.92 2.29 12.97
CA GLY A 67 16.33 0.97 13.19
C GLY A 67 14.81 0.97 12.99
N GLN A 68 14.11 1.99 13.48
CA GLN A 68 12.67 2.16 13.26
C GLN A 68 12.34 2.39 11.78
N ARG A 69 13.10 3.25 11.09
CA ARG A 69 12.94 3.44 9.63
C ARG A 69 13.20 2.17 8.83
N ALA A 70 14.17 1.34 9.25
CA ALA A 70 14.45 0.06 8.60
C ALA A 70 13.28 -0.93 8.73
N VAL A 71 12.59 -0.96 9.87
CA VAL A 71 11.36 -1.76 10.03
C VAL A 71 10.23 -1.20 9.16
N ALA A 72 10.06 0.12 9.09
CA ALA A 72 9.09 0.75 8.19
C ALA A 72 9.36 0.38 6.72
N GLU A 73 10.61 0.46 6.30
CA GLU A 73 11.07 0.09 4.96
C GLU A 73 10.69 -1.36 4.62
N VAL A 74 10.91 -2.32 5.54
CA VAL A 74 10.48 -3.72 5.33
C VAL A 74 8.97 -3.83 5.12
N ILE A 75 8.16 -3.12 5.93
CA ILE A 75 6.69 -3.16 5.82
C ILE A 75 6.25 -2.62 4.45
N LEU A 76 6.80 -1.49 4.01
CA LEU A 76 6.46 -0.90 2.71
C LEU A 76 6.99 -1.76 1.54
N ASN A 77 8.17 -2.38 1.68
CA ASN A 77 8.68 -3.34 0.70
C ASN A 77 7.77 -4.56 0.54
N ARG A 78 7.15 -5.03 1.63
CA ARG A 78 6.16 -6.11 1.57
C ARG A 78 4.94 -5.69 0.76
N VAL A 79 4.37 -4.52 1.06
CA VAL A 79 3.23 -3.96 0.31
C VAL A 79 3.55 -3.89 -1.18
N ASP A 80 4.74 -3.41 -1.54
CA ASP A 80 5.14 -3.23 -2.94
C ASP A 80 5.47 -4.54 -3.68
N SER A 81 5.82 -5.60 -2.96
CA SER A 81 6.37 -6.82 -3.58
C SER A 81 5.33 -7.73 -4.27
N GLY A 82 4.03 -7.53 -3.99
CA GLY A 82 2.96 -8.43 -4.45
C GLY A 82 2.94 -9.83 -3.81
N ALA A 83 3.96 -10.20 -3.02
CA ALA A 83 4.04 -11.47 -2.30
C ALA A 83 3.39 -11.43 -0.90
N PHE A 84 2.96 -10.24 -0.47
CA PHE A 84 2.32 -9.97 0.81
C PHE A 84 1.02 -9.19 0.57
N PRO A 85 0.18 -8.98 1.61
CA PRO A 85 -0.98 -8.10 1.47
C PRO A 85 -0.61 -6.73 0.90
N ASN A 86 -1.46 -6.20 0.04
CA ASN A 86 -1.26 -4.96 -0.71
C ASN A 86 -1.63 -3.70 0.09
N SER A 87 -1.68 -3.77 1.42
CA SER A 87 -1.93 -2.62 2.29
C SER A 87 -1.09 -2.70 3.56
N VAL A 88 -0.77 -1.54 4.14
CA VAL A 88 0.02 -1.45 5.36
C VAL A 88 -0.64 -2.23 6.50
N CYS A 89 -1.93 -1.99 6.73
CA CYS A 89 -2.67 -2.73 7.75
C CYS A 89 -2.77 -4.23 7.43
N GLY A 90 -2.90 -4.61 6.15
CA GLY A 90 -2.87 -6.02 5.75
C GLY A 90 -1.55 -6.71 6.13
N VAL A 91 -0.41 -6.05 5.87
CA VAL A 91 0.92 -6.56 6.24
C VAL A 91 1.11 -6.61 7.76
N VAL A 92 0.72 -5.56 8.47
CA VAL A 92 0.88 -5.45 9.93
C VAL A 92 -0.01 -6.44 10.67
N HIS A 93 -1.20 -6.75 10.15
CA HIS A 93 -2.17 -7.63 10.79
C HIS A 93 -2.19 -9.06 10.25
N GLN A 94 -1.30 -9.41 9.34
CA GLN A 94 -1.16 -10.77 8.83
C GLN A 94 -0.86 -11.75 9.98
N ARG A 95 -1.58 -12.87 10.03
CA ARG A 95 -1.44 -13.87 11.11
C ARG A 95 0.02 -14.36 11.22
N GLY A 96 0.52 -14.45 12.45
CA GLY A 96 1.89 -14.88 12.72
C GLY A 96 2.94 -13.79 12.51
N GLN A 97 2.58 -12.65 11.92
CA GLN A 97 3.39 -11.45 11.87
C GLN A 97 3.05 -10.58 13.10
N PHE A 98 4.04 -9.88 13.65
CA PHE A 98 3.82 -8.81 14.62
C PHE A 98 3.00 -9.27 15.86
N SER A 99 3.62 -10.12 16.68
CA SER A 99 2.97 -10.94 17.73
C SER A 99 2.38 -10.19 18.95
N TYR A 100 2.30 -8.86 18.91
CA TYR A 100 1.88 -8.03 20.04
C TYR A 100 0.35 -7.93 20.25
N LYS A 101 -0.46 -8.64 19.46
CA LYS A 101 -1.93 -8.54 19.41
C LYS A 101 -2.74 -9.13 20.58
N LYS A 102 -2.24 -9.04 21.83
CA LYS A 102 -3.04 -9.38 23.03
C LYS A 102 -3.01 -8.24 24.04
N GLY A 103 -3.95 -7.31 23.93
CA GLY A 103 -4.25 -6.30 24.97
C GLY A 103 -3.14 -5.29 25.28
N ARG A 104 -2.05 -5.25 24.49
CA ARG A 104 -0.95 -4.32 24.72
C ARG A 104 -1.31 -2.93 24.19
N ARG A 105 -1.09 -1.91 25.01
CA ARG A 105 -1.29 -0.50 24.65
C ARG A 105 0.07 0.19 24.49
N MET A 106 0.12 1.24 23.68
CA MET A 106 1.28 2.12 23.58
C MET A 106 1.38 2.98 24.85
N SER A 107 1.99 2.45 25.91
CA SER A 107 2.03 3.10 27.23
C SER A 107 3.05 4.22 27.35
N ASN A 108 4.12 4.19 26.55
CA ASN A 108 5.14 5.24 26.51
C ASN A 108 4.81 6.28 25.43
N ALA A 109 4.33 7.46 25.84
CA ALA A 109 3.89 8.52 24.94
C ALA A 109 5.02 9.05 24.02
N ALA A 110 6.23 9.26 24.55
CA ALA A 110 7.35 9.77 23.75
C ALA A 110 7.76 8.80 22.64
N SER A 111 7.76 7.50 22.92
CA SER A 111 8.06 6.47 21.93
C SER A 111 6.92 6.32 20.92
N ALA A 112 5.66 6.48 21.34
CA ALA A 112 4.51 6.48 20.43
C ALA A 112 4.55 7.68 19.48
N ALA A 113 4.88 8.88 19.99
CA ALA A 113 5.04 10.08 19.18
C ALA A 113 6.17 9.91 18.14
N ARG A 114 7.31 9.35 18.56
CA ARG A 114 8.43 9.05 17.64
C ARG A 114 8.04 8.03 16.56
N ALA A 115 7.39 6.93 16.95
CA ALA A 115 6.91 5.91 16.02
C ALA A 115 5.93 6.52 15.01
N ARG A 116 4.99 7.35 15.47
CA ARG A 116 4.03 8.05 14.61
C ARG A 116 4.70 9.00 13.63
N GLN A 117 5.68 9.78 14.09
CA GLN A 117 6.45 10.67 13.22
C GLN A 117 7.15 9.88 12.11
N LEU A 118 7.90 8.84 12.47
CA LEU A 118 8.65 8.04 11.48
C LEU A 118 7.73 7.27 10.54
N ALA A 119 6.56 6.84 11.01
CA ALA A 119 5.52 6.24 10.18
C ALA A 119 4.98 7.25 9.16
N ALA A 120 4.69 8.49 9.59
CA ALA A 120 4.25 9.55 8.68
C ALA A 120 5.31 9.89 7.62
N GLU A 121 6.58 10.01 8.02
CA GLU A 121 7.70 10.23 7.09
C GLU A 121 7.81 9.11 6.06
N ALA A 122 7.71 7.84 6.49
CA ALA A 122 7.77 6.69 5.60
C ALA A 122 6.59 6.66 4.60
N LEU A 123 5.38 6.95 5.07
CA LEU A 123 4.17 7.02 4.23
C LEU A 123 4.19 8.23 3.28
N ALA A 124 4.92 9.30 3.61
CA ALA A 124 5.16 10.44 2.74
C ALA A 124 6.25 10.18 1.68
N GLY A 125 6.82 8.97 1.63
CA GLY A 125 7.81 8.58 0.62
C GLY A 125 9.26 8.86 1.02
N ALA A 126 9.58 8.88 2.32
CA ALA A 126 10.97 8.96 2.77
C ALA A 126 11.86 7.87 2.10
N PRO A 127 13.15 8.15 1.84
CA PRO A 127 14.04 7.21 1.17
C PRO A 127 14.13 5.84 1.86
N ARG A 128 14.08 4.78 1.05
CA ARG A 128 14.14 3.38 1.46
C ARG A 128 15.43 2.70 1.00
N GLN A 129 16.54 3.03 1.66
CA GLN A 129 17.88 2.55 1.30
C GLN A 129 18.58 1.81 2.46
N LEU A 130 17.92 1.64 3.60
CA LEU A 130 18.56 1.12 4.80
C LEU A 130 18.74 -0.39 4.76
N THR A 131 17.81 -1.11 4.11
CA THR A 131 17.71 -2.57 4.25
C THR A 131 18.13 -3.34 3.00
N ALA A 132 18.48 -2.63 1.92
CA ALA A 132 18.77 -3.19 0.60
C ALA A 132 17.65 -4.14 0.11
N GLY A 133 16.39 -3.67 0.22
CA GLY A 133 15.21 -4.38 -0.27
C GLY A 133 14.78 -5.57 0.61
N ALA A 134 15.05 -5.52 1.91
CA ALA A 134 14.63 -6.58 2.81
C ALA A 134 13.10 -6.65 2.93
N THR A 135 12.58 -7.86 3.04
CA THR A 135 11.15 -8.15 3.33
C THR A 135 10.98 -8.97 4.60
N TYR A 136 12.08 -9.31 5.28
CA TYR A 136 12.10 -10.07 6.52
C TYR A 136 13.15 -9.50 7.48
N PHE A 137 12.91 -9.65 8.77
CA PHE A 137 13.91 -9.37 9.80
C PHE A 137 13.64 -10.24 11.03
N HIS A 138 14.65 -10.36 11.90
CA HIS A 138 14.49 -10.87 13.25
C HIS A 138 15.46 -10.17 14.20
N THR A 139 15.18 -10.24 15.50
CA THR A 139 16.11 -9.74 16.52
C THR A 139 17.30 -10.69 16.68
N THR A 140 18.43 -10.17 17.12
CA THR A 140 19.65 -10.95 17.43
C THR A 140 19.44 -12.00 18.54
N SER A 141 18.38 -11.89 19.33
CA SER A 141 18.03 -12.83 20.41
C SER A 141 17.33 -14.11 19.94
N VAL A 142 16.93 -14.20 18.67
CA VAL A 142 16.24 -15.38 18.12
C VAL A 142 16.89 -15.84 16.82
N ARG A 143 16.69 -17.11 16.46
CA ARG A 143 17.28 -17.70 15.24
C ARG A 143 16.26 -18.57 14.49
N PRO A 144 15.37 -17.96 13.70
CA PRO A 144 14.34 -18.72 12.99
C PRO A 144 14.94 -19.57 11.87
N SER A 145 14.35 -20.73 11.59
CA SER A 145 14.87 -21.68 10.59
C SER A 145 14.94 -21.12 9.17
N TRP A 146 14.02 -20.22 8.82
CA TRP A 146 13.99 -19.56 7.51
C TRP A 146 15.21 -18.66 7.26
N SER A 147 15.86 -18.13 8.30
CA SER A 147 16.98 -17.18 8.11
C SER A 147 18.21 -17.84 7.50
N LYS A 148 18.32 -19.16 7.60
CA LYS A 148 19.36 -19.97 6.91
C LYS A 148 19.18 -20.03 5.39
N ARG A 149 17.95 -19.82 4.90
CA ARG A 149 17.60 -19.94 3.48
C ARG A 149 17.55 -18.58 2.77
N PHE A 150 17.50 -17.49 3.53
CA PHE A 150 17.34 -16.15 3.01
C PHE A 150 18.68 -15.41 3.00
N THR A 151 18.86 -14.50 2.05
CA THR A 151 20.06 -13.68 1.99
C THR A 151 19.97 -12.60 3.05
N ARG A 152 20.86 -12.64 4.05
CA ARG A 152 21.05 -11.54 5.00
C ARG A 152 21.54 -10.31 4.24
N THR A 153 20.85 -9.18 4.38
CA THR A 153 21.19 -7.93 3.69
C THR A 153 22.02 -7.00 4.57
N THR A 154 21.59 -6.78 5.80
CA THR A 154 22.25 -5.88 6.75
C THR A 154 21.87 -6.20 8.20
N ARG A 155 22.50 -5.51 9.14
CA ARG A 155 22.09 -5.44 10.55
C ARG A 155 22.06 -3.98 10.97
N ILE A 156 20.95 -3.56 11.57
CA ILE A 156 20.78 -2.22 12.12
C ILE A 156 20.26 -2.38 13.55
N GLY A 157 21.05 -1.92 14.52
CA GLY A 157 20.77 -2.13 15.94
C GLY A 157 20.64 -3.61 16.30
N SER A 158 19.53 -3.97 16.92
CA SER A 158 19.26 -5.35 17.35
C SER A 158 18.63 -6.22 16.24
N HIS A 159 18.30 -5.64 15.08
CA HIS A 159 17.64 -6.33 13.97
C HIS A 159 18.59 -6.77 12.87
N ILE A 160 18.39 -7.99 12.38
CA ILE A 160 19.06 -8.54 11.20
C ILE A 160 18.02 -8.65 10.08
N PHE A 161 18.33 -8.08 8.91
CA PHE A 161 17.42 -7.94 7.78
C PHE A 161 17.76 -8.93 6.67
N TYR A 162 16.74 -9.38 5.95
CA TYR A 162 16.83 -10.45 4.95
C TYR A 162 15.95 -10.17 3.74
N ARG A 163 16.45 -10.60 2.58
CA ARG A 163 15.68 -10.77 1.34
C ARG A 163 15.56 -12.25 1.02
N GLN A 164 14.43 -12.67 0.45
CA GLN A 164 14.31 -14.02 -0.06
C GLN A 164 15.29 -14.20 -1.22
N GLY A 165 16.11 -15.26 -1.18
CA GLY A 165 17.01 -15.57 -2.29
C GLY A 165 16.21 -15.86 -3.55
N ARG A 166 16.70 -15.46 -4.73
CA ARG A 166 16.16 -15.97 -5.98
C ARG A 166 16.37 -17.48 -5.95
N ARG A 167 15.30 -18.28 -6.03
CA ARG A 167 15.46 -19.61 -6.59
C ARG A 167 15.87 -19.36 -8.03
N VAL A 168 17.17 -19.41 -8.31
CA VAL A 168 17.57 -19.77 -9.67
C VAL A 168 16.98 -21.17 -9.87
N ALA A 169 16.11 -21.32 -10.86
CA ALA A 169 15.67 -22.65 -11.24
C ALA A 169 16.94 -23.45 -11.49
N SER A 170 17.20 -24.46 -10.65
CA SER A 170 18.19 -25.47 -10.97
C SER A 170 17.65 -26.16 -12.22
N ASN A 171 18.33 -25.94 -13.33
CA ASN A 171 18.06 -26.56 -14.62
C ASN A 171 18.19 -28.08 -14.54
#